data_AF-A0A286T550-F1
#
_entry.id   AF-A0A286T550-F1
#
_cell.length_a   1.000
_cell.length_b   1.000
_cell.length_c   1.000
_cell.angle_alpha   90.00
_cell.angle_beta   90.00
_cell.angle_gamma   90.00
#
_symmetry.space_group_name_H-M   'P 1'
#
loop_
_entity.id
_entity.type
_entity.pdbx_description
1 polymer ?
#
loop_
_entity_poly.entity_id
_entity_poly.type
_entity_poly.pdbx_seq_one_letter_code
_entity_poly.pdbx_strand_id
1 'polypeptide(L)'
;TDTDISTQGVNGNNWVFSSVPSDLQKKAGAVDGKMTATLAVNHVTTTGKSSYQGRVIIGQIHAASDEPIRLYYRLLPGHKKGSIYFAHEPSNGNSEQWYEMIGSKDSDADEPEDGIELDEKFSYEIDVEGDMMNVYIYREDGSIAHQEVNMSNSGYSDGYYEKDGEETEDYM
;
A
#
# COMPACT_ATOMS: atom_id res chain seq x y z
N THR A 1 25.37 0.55 -8.71
CA THR A 1 24.65 0.88 -7.46
C THR A 1 25.64 1.58 -6.57
N ASP A 2 25.28 2.72 -6.00
CA ASP A 2 26.10 3.40 -5.00
C ASP A 2 25.92 2.65 -3.66
N THR A 3 26.99 2.11 -3.10
CA THR A 3 26.97 1.35 -1.84
C THR A 3 27.44 2.17 -0.65
N ASP A 4 27.77 3.45 -0.85
CA ASP A 4 28.24 4.33 0.21
C ASP A 4 27.05 4.96 0.98
N ILE A 5 25.83 4.85 0.45
CA ILE A 5 24.59 5.29 1.09
C ILE A 5 23.94 4.10 1.82
N SER A 6 23.59 4.30 3.09
CA SER A 6 22.88 3.30 3.89
C SER A 6 21.53 2.95 3.27
N THR A 7 21.15 1.67 3.31
CA THR A 7 19.83 1.22 2.86
C THR A 7 18.70 1.66 3.79
N GLN A 8 19.02 2.11 5.01
CA GLN A 8 18.08 2.50 6.06
C GLN A 8 18.36 3.93 6.55
N GLY A 9 17.31 4.63 6.97
CA GLY A 9 17.34 5.99 7.53
C GLY A 9 16.93 7.06 6.52
N VAL A 10 16.72 8.29 6.99
CA VAL A 10 16.40 9.44 6.13
C VAL A 10 17.68 9.93 5.46
N ASN A 11 17.90 9.46 4.24
CA ASN A 11 19.12 9.71 3.47
C ASN A 11 18.83 9.68 1.95
N GLY A 12 19.87 9.78 1.11
CA GLY A 12 19.74 9.81 -0.35
C GLY A 12 19.20 8.53 -1.02
N ASN A 13 18.98 7.44 -0.28
CA ASN A 13 18.42 6.18 -0.79
C ASN A 13 16.90 6.06 -0.56
N ASN A 14 16.36 6.79 0.42
CA ASN A 14 14.98 6.68 0.90
C ASN A 14 14.24 8.01 0.70
N TRP A 15 12.93 8.00 0.85
CA TRP A 15 12.07 9.18 0.69
C TRP A 15 11.22 9.42 1.94
N VAL A 16 10.60 10.60 2.01
CA VAL A 16 9.74 11.00 3.14
C VAL A 16 8.52 11.74 2.62
N PHE A 17 7.45 11.81 3.42
CA PHE A 17 6.28 12.63 3.07
C PHE A 17 6.60 14.13 3.17
N SER A 18 5.94 14.97 2.38
CA SER A 18 6.10 16.43 2.47
C SER A 18 5.54 17.04 3.75
N SER A 19 4.83 16.27 4.58
CA SER A 19 4.32 16.66 5.90
C SER A 19 5.36 16.55 7.02
N VAL A 20 6.50 15.87 6.81
CA VAL A 20 7.55 15.73 7.83
C VAL A 20 8.36 17.03 8.01
N PRO A 21 9.13 17.18 9.11
CA PRO A 21 10.03 18.33 9.29
C PRO A 21 10.99 18.60 8.12
N SER A 22 11.17 19.88 7.77
CA SER A 22 11.91 20.29 6.57
C SER A 22 13.40 19.88 6.54
N ASP A 23 14.00 19.57 7.68
CA ASP A 23 15.36 19.08 7.78
C ASP A 23 15.48 17.60 7.37
N LEU A 24 14.45 16.79 7.63
CA LEU A 24 14.35 15.42 7.11
C LEU A 24 14.15 15.43 5.59
N GLN A 25 13.25 16.30 5.09
CA GLN A 25 13.04 16.47 3.65
C GLN A 25 14.33 16.81 2.88
N LYS A 26 15.21 17.62 3.47
CA LYS A 26 16.50 18.00 2.86
C LYS A 26 17.53 16.87 2.83
N LYS A 27 17.40 15.88 3.72
CA LYS A 27 18.30 14.72 3.81
C LYS A 27 17.85 13.58 2.91
N ALA A 28 16.54 13.44 2.72
CA ALA A 28 15.92 12.39 1.92
C ALA A 28 16.32 12.48 0.43
N GLY A 29 16.33 11.33 -0.25
CA GLY A 29 16.57 11.25 -1.69
C GLY A 29 15.40 11.78 -2.53
N ALA A 30 14.20 11.77 -1.96
CA ALA A 30 13.01 12.38 -2.55
C ALA A 30 12.00 12.76 -1.45
N VAL A 31 11.01 13.58 -1.84
CA VAL A 31 9.87 13.98 -1.02
C VAL A 31 8.62 13.60 -1.78
N ASP A 32 7.66 12.98 -1.08
CA ASP A 32 6.45 12.37 -1.63
C ASP A 32 6.74 11.23 -2.62
N GLY A 33 5.71 10.55 -3.11
CA GLY A 33 5.91 9.34 -3.89
C GLY A 33 4.70 8.90 -4.69
N LYS A 34 4.96 8.51 -5.94
CA LYS A 34 3.97 7.94 -6.85
C LYS A 34 4.47 6.62 -7.42
N MET A 35 3.71 5.55 -7.21
CA MET A 35 3.95 4.24 -7.81
C MET A 35 2.80 3.87 -8.73
N THR A 36 3.12 3.60 -10.00
CA THR A 36 2.16 3.12 -11.00
C THR A 36 2.62 1.79 -11.56
N ALA A 37 1.72 0.83 -11.68
CA ALA A 37 1.99 -0.44 -12.34
C ALA A 37 0.81 -0.85 -13.22
N THR A 38 1.10 -1.43 -14.39
CA THR A 38 0.13 -2.17 -15.20
C THR A 38 0.50 -3.64 -15.17
N LEU A 39 -0.41 -4.48 -14.71
CA LEU A 39 -0.15 -5.91 -14.48
C LEU A 39 -1.40 -6.75 -14.76
N ALA A 40 -1.22 -8.06 -14.78
CA ALA A 40 -2.29 -9.03 -14.66
C ALA A 40 -1.89 -10.05 -13.58
N VAL A 41 -2.83 -10.43 -12.71
CA VAL A 41 -2.61 -11.55 -11.79
C VAL A 41 -2.92 -12.83 -12.53
N ASN A 42 -1.92 -13.68 -12.77
CA ASN A 42 -2.12 -14.89 -13.59
C ASN A 42 -2.54 -16.10 -12.76
N HIS A 43 -2.23 -16.12 -11.46
CA HIS A 43 -2.57 -17.23 -10.58
C HIS A 43 -2.52 -16.79 -9.11
N VAL A 44 -3.39 -17.39 -8.29
CA VAL A 44 -3.35 -17.28 -6.83
C VAL A 44 -3.51 -18.65 -6.18
N THR A 45 -3.18 -18.76 -4.89
CA THR A 45 -3.35 -20.02 -4.15
C THR A 45 -4.82 -20.41 -4.01
N THR A 46 -5.15 -21.68 -4.22
CA THR A 46 -6.52 -22.22 -4.06
C THR A 46 -6.66 -23.15 -2.85
N THR A 47 -5.57 -23.33 -2.08
CA THR A 47 -5.50 -24.22 -0.91
C THR A 47 -4.94 -23.47 0.31
N GLY A 48 -5.09 -24.05 1.50
CA GLY A 48 -4.66 -23.45 2.77
C GLY A 48 -5.83 -23.02 3.65
N LYS A 49 -5.57 -22.22 4.69
CA LYS A 49 -6.63 -21.67 5.57
C LYS A 49 -7.53 -20.73 4.77
N SER A 50 -8.83 -20.77 5.00
CA SER A 50 -9.83 -19.94 4.28
C SER A 50 -9.51 -18.45 4.33
N SER A 51 -8.96 -17.96 5.44
CA SER A 51 -8.53 -16.56 5.58
C SER A 51 -7.34 -16.18 4.69
N TYR A 52 -6.59 -17.15 4.16
CA TYR A 52 -5.35 -16.92 3.40
C TYR A 52 -5.45 -17.25 1.92
N GLN A 53 -6.42 -18.09 1.54
CA GLN A 53 -6.62 -18.52 0.16
C GLN A 53 -6.84 -17.32 -0.78
N GLY A 54 -6.15 -17.37 -1.92
CA GLY A 54 -6.38 -16.48 -3.04
C GLY A 54 -5.74 -15.10 -2.92
N ARG A 55 -5.08 -14.78 -1.80
CA ARG A 55 -4.58 -13.44 -1.50
C ARG A 55 -3.13 -13.25 -1.99
N VAL A 56 -2.85 -12.09 -2.57
CA VAL A 56 -1.50 -11.65 -2.93
C VAL A 56 -1.38 -10.14 -2.75
N ILE A 57 -0.26 -9.65 -2.21
CA ILE A 57 0.08 -8.23 -2.20
C ILE A 57 0.72 -7.88 -3.54
N ILE A 58 0.20 -6.86 -4.21
CA ILE A 58 0.62 -6.45 -5.56
C ILE A 58 1.35 -5.10 -5.58
N GLY A 59 1.33 -4.37 -4.47
CA GLY A 59 2.01 -3.10 -4.28
C GLY A 59 2.06 -2.73 -2.80
N GLN A 60 3.09 -2.01 -2.39
CA GLN A 60 3.28 -1.57 -1.01
C GLN A 60 4.09 -0.28 -0.92
N ILE A 61 3.84 0.50 0.12
CA ILE A 61 4.81 1.44 0.69
C ILE A 61 5.19 0.85 2.04
N HIS A 62 6.48 0.76 2.32
CA HIS A 62 7.01 0.21 3.57
C HIS A 62 7.86 1.28 4.24
N ALA A 63 7.53 1.58 5.49
CA ALA A 63 8.25 2.58 6.27
C ALA A 63 9.41 1.92 7.05
N ALA A 64 9.89 2.51 8.15
CA ALA A 64 10.97 1.90 8.93
C ALA A 64 10.54 0.57 9.62
N SER A 65 9.28 0.48 10.07
CA SER A 65 8.72 -0.71 10.74
C SER A 65 7.33 -1.12 10.30
N ASP A 66 6.55 -0.20 9.74
CA ASP A 66 5.12 -0.37 9.46
C ASP A 66 4.84 -0.08 7.98
N GLU A 67 3.64 -0.40 7.48
CA GLU A 67 3.30 -0.18 6.08
C GLU A 67 2.17 0.85 5.89
N PRO A 68 2.49 2.07 5.38
CA PRO A 68 1.48 3.04 4.97
C PRO A 68 0.44 2.44 4.02
N ILE A 69 0.84 1.48 3.19
CA ILE A 69 -0.11 0.70 2.39
C ILE A 69 0.42 -0.68 2.01
N ARG A 70 -0.47 -1.67 2.07
CA ARG A 70 -0.34 -2.96 1.36
C ARG A 70 -1.57 -3.19 0.51
N LEU A 71 -1.41 -3.13 -0.82
CA LEU A 71 -2.48 -3.32 -1.80
C LEU A 71 -2.59 -4.80 -2.17
N TYR A 72 -3.78 -5.37 -2.04
CA TYR A 72 -4.06 -6.78 -2.26
C TYR A 72 -4.93 -7.00 -3.49
N TYR A 73 -4.66 -8.12 -4.16
CA TYR A 73 -5.64 -8.84 -4.98
C TYR A 73 -6.06 -10.13 -4.25
N ARG A 74 -7.35 -10.47 -4.33
CA ARG A 74 -7.87 -11.74 -3.79
C ARG A 74 -8.87 -12.40 -4.73
N LEU A 75 -8.63 -13.65 -5.12
CA LEU A 75 -9.62 -14.48 -5.80
C LEU A 75 -9.97 -15.71 -4.96
N LEU A 76 -11.23 -15.81 -4.52
CA LEU A 76 -11.71 -16.94 -3.73
C LEU A 76 -11.87 -18.21 -4.60
N PRO A 77 -11.67 -19.41 -4.04
CA PRO A 77 -11.89 -20.65 -4.78
C PRO A 77 -13.32 -20.76 -5.31
N GLY A 78 -13.45 -21.05 -6.61
CA GLY A 78 -14.75 -21.17 -7.29
C GLY A 78 -15.25 -19.86 -7.91
N HIS A 79 -14.67 -18.71 -7.54
CA HIS A 79 -14.97 -17.45 -8.19
C HIS A 79 -14.19 -17.31 -9.50
N LYS A 80 -14.69 -16.48 -10.41
CA LYS A 80 -13.98 -16.06 -11.62
C LYS A 80 -13.29 -14.71 -11.47
N LYS A 81 -13.88 -13.82 -10.66
CA LYS A 81 -13.44 -12.45 -10.46
C LYS A 81 -12.91 -12.22 -9.05
N GLY A 82 -11.76 -11.55 -8.97
CA GLY A 82 -11.09 -11.21 -7.71
C GLY A 82 -11.43 -9.79 -7.23
N SER A 83 -11.28 -9.61 -5.91
CA SER A 83 -11.40 -8.35 -5.19
C SER A 83 -10.07 -7.59 -5.16
N ILE A 84 -10.16 -6.27 -5.02
CA ILE A 84 -9.04 -5.37 -4.71
C ILE A 84 -9.35 -4.60 -3.43
N TYR A 85 -8.42 -4.61 -2.48
CA TYR A 85 -8.51 -3.90 -1.21
C TYR A 85 -7.11 -3.60 -0.69
N PHE A 86 -6.98 -2.71 0.28
CA PHE A 86 -5.69 -2.47 0.93
C PHE A 86 -5.82 -2.30 2.44
N ALA A 87 -4.69 -2.50 3.11
CA ALA A 87 -4.50 -2.12 4.51
C ALA A 87 -3.64 -0.87 4.58
N HIS A 88 -3.99 0.04 5.50
CA HIS A 88 -3.15 1.13 5.97
C HIS A 88 -2.81 0.88 7.44
N GLU A 89 -1.52 0.78 7.75
CA GLU A 89 -1.03 0.58 9.12
C GLU A 89 -0.37 1.87 9.62
N PRO A 90 -0.96 2.54 10.64
CA PRO A 90 -0.33 3.66 11.32
C PRO A 90 0.94 3.28 12.11
N SER A 91 1.99 4.10 12.07
CA SER A 91 3.22 3.90 12.86
C SER A 91 3.10 4.29 14.34
N ASN A 92 2.05 5.03 14.71
CA ASN A 92 1.80 5.47 16.09
C ASN A 92 1.02 4.45 16.95
N GLY A 93 0.86 3.21 16.47
CA GLY A 93 0.16 2.13 17.18
C GLY A 93 -1.37 2.20 17.11
N ASN A 94 -1.93 3.13 16.32
CA ASN A 94 -3.35 3.08 15.98
C ASN A 94 -3.69 1.79 15.22
N SER A 95 -4.94 1.35 15.33
CA SER A 95 -5.37 0.12 14.67
C SER A 95 -5.26 0.24 13.14
N GLU A 96 -4.82 -0.86 12.53
CA GLU A 96 -4.82 -1.04 11.09
C GLU A 96 -6.22 -0.81 10.48
N GLN A 97 -6.24 -0.12 9.35
CA GLN A 97 -7.44 0.30 8.65
C GLN A 97 -7.53 -0.46 7.32
N TRP A 98 -8.70 -1.02 7.01
CA TRP A 98 -8.93 -1.80 5.80
C TRP A 98 -9.91 -1.09 4.88
N TYR A 99 -9.56 -1.00 3.60
CA TYR A 99 -10.34 -0.31 2.58
C TYR A 99 -10.63 -1.25 1.41
N GLU A 100 -11.90 -1.52 1.17
CA GLU A 100 -12.37 -2.36 0.07
C GLU A 100 -12.71 -1.49 -1.13
N MET A 101 -11.97 -1.64 -2.24
CA MET A 101 -12.15 -0.82 -3.44
C MET A 101 -13.02 -1.51 -4.49
N ILE A 102 -12.81 -2.81 -4.67
CA ILE A 102 -13.56 -3.68 -5.59
C ILE A 102 -13.83 -4.98 -4.85
N GLY A 103 -15.09 -5.35 -4.68
CA GLY A 103 -15.49 -6.52 -3.89
C GLY A 103 -15.13 -6.40 -2.40
N SER A 104 -14.96 -7.55 -1.74
CA SER A 104 -14.64 -7.62 -0.31
C SER A 104 -13.36 -8.42 -0.03
N LYS A 105 -12.69 -8.09 1.07
CA LYS A 105 -11.54 -8.82 1.62
C LYS A 105 -11.95 -10.10 2.35
N ASP A 106 -13.22 -10.31 2.65
CA ASP A 106 -13.68 -11.40 3.51
C ASP A 106 -13.53 -12.78 2.84
N SER A 107 -13.45 -13.84 3.65
CA SER A 107 -13.15 -15.20 3.14
C SER A 107 -14.34 -15.97 2.60
N ASP A 108 -15.53 -15.40 2.73
CA ASP A 108 -16.84 -15.95 2.41
C ASP A 108 -17.73 -14.92 1.68
N ALA A 109 -17.11 -13.86 1.14
CA ALA A 109 -17.79 -12.86 0.34
C ALA A 109 -18.37 -13.48 -0.95
N ASP A 110 -19.45 -12.87 -1.46
CA ASP A 110 -19.98 -13.18 -2.78
C ASP A 110 -19.00 -12.78 -3.90
N GLU A 111 -19.16 -13.36 -5.10
CA GLU A 111 -18.34 -12.98 -6.26
C GLU A 111 -18.59 -11.50 -6.64
N PRO A 112 -17.55 -10.65 -6.68
CA PRO A 112 -17.73 -9.25 -7.05
C PRO A 112 -18.10 -9.11 -8.52
N GLU A 113 -19.26 -8.52 -8.82
CA GLU A 113 -19.75 -8.33 -10.19
C GLU A 113 -18.78 -7.50 -11.04
N ASP A 114 -18.14 -6.51 -10.42
CA ASP A 114 -17.14 -5.61 -10.98
C ASP A 114 -15.69 -6.06 -10.69
N GLY A 115 -15.48 -7.29 -10.20
CA GLY A 115 -14.15 -7.82 -9.92
C GLY A 115 -13.26 -8.01 -11.17
N ILE A 116 -12.00 -8.34 -10.91
CA ILE A 116 -10.94 -8.47 -11.93
C ILE A 116 -10.62 -9.95 -12.13
N GLU A 117 -10.66 -10.44 -13.37
CA GLU A 117 -10.35 -11.84 -13.68
C GLU A 117 -8.83 -12.12 -13.62
N LEU A 118 -8.44 -13.39 -13.48
CA LEU A 118 -7.06 -13.77 -13.76
C LEU A 118 -6.72 -13.45 -15.23
N ASP A 119 -5.46 -13.12 -15.48
CA ASP A 119 -4.96 -12.70 -16.80
C ASP A 119 -5.56 -11.39 -17.36
N GLU A 120 -6.52 -10.78 -16.67
CA GLU A 120 -7.03 -9.45 -17.00
C GLU A 120 -5.99 -8.38 -16.64
N LYS A 121 -5.66 -7.52 -17.61
CA LYS A 121 -4.79 -6.38 -17.37
C LYS A 121 -5.55 -5.26 -16.68
N PHE A 122 -4.97 -4.75 -15.61
CA PHE A 122 -5.39 -3.51 -14.95
C PHE A 122 -4.16 -2.71 -14.56
N SER A 123 -4.36 -1.44 -14.23
CA SER A 123 -3.31 -0.64 -13.62
C SER A 123 -3.72 -0.19 -12.24
N TYR A 124 -2.74 -0.02 -11.35
CA TYR A 124 -2.94 0.70 -10.11
C TYR A 124 -2.01 1.91 -10.03
N GLU A 125 -2.44 2.90 -9.27
CA GLU A 125 -1.60 4.01 -8.81
C GLU A 125 -1.74 4.14 -7.29
N ILE A 126 -0.60 4.26 -6.61
CA ILE A 126 -0.51 4.67 -5.21
C ILE A 126 0.24 5.98 -5.21
N ASP A 127 -0.44 7.05 -4.82
CA ASP A 127 0.08 8.42 -4.84
C ASP A 127 -0.02 9.02 -3.45
N VAL A 128 1.11 9.45 -2.89
CA VAL A 128 1.18 10.10 -1.58
C VAL A 128 1.72 11.50 -1.76
N GLU A 129 0.92 12.48 -1.35
CA GLU A 129 1.30 13.89 -1.23
C GLU A 129 1.04 14.36 0.20
N GLY A 130 2.11 14.52 0.98
CA GLY A 130 2.02 14.82 2.40
C GLY A 130 1.29 13.71 3.15
N ASP A 131 0.21 14.07 3.86
CA ASP A 131 -0.60 13.11 4.61
C ASP A 131 -1.72 12.47 3.79
N MET A 132 -1.86 12.82 2.51
CA MET A 132 -2.94 12.32 1.66
C MET A 132 -2.43 11.19 0.79
N MET A 133 -3.02 10.01 0.94
CA MET A 133 -2.81 8.88 0.04
C MET A 133 -4.03 8.69 -0.86
N ASN A 134 -3.77 8.66 -2.17
CA ASN A 134 -4.74 8.31 -3.18
C ASN A 134 -4.37 6.96 -3.81
N VAL A 135 -5.35 6.06 -3.88
CA VAL A 135 -5.22 4.76 -4.52
C VAL A 135 -6.21 4.67 -5.66
N TYR A 136 -5.73 4.37 -6.85
CA TYR A 136 -6.56 4.21 -8.04
C TYR A 136 -6.39 2.82 -8.64
N ILE A 137 -7.48 2.26 -9.16
CA ILE A 137 -7.48 1.10 -10.04
C ILE A 137 -8.08 1.52 -11.37
N TYR A 138 -7.32 1.36 -12.45
CA TYR A 138 -7.72 1.70 -13.82
C TYR A 138 -7.89 0.44 -14.65
N ARG A 139 -9.00 0.35 -15.40
CA ARG A 139 -9.28 -0.76 -16.33
C ARG A 139 -9.35 -0.30 -17.77
N GLU A 140 -9.17 -1.23 -18.70
CA GLU A 140 -9.19 -0.93 -20.15
C GLU A 140 -10.54 -0.41 -20.65
N ASP A 141 -11.64 -0.73 -19.97
CA ASP A 141 -12.98 -0.22 -20.28
C ASP A 141 -13.21 1.23 -19.84
N GLY A 142 -12.21 1.85 -19.20
CA GLY A 142 -12.26 3.20 -18.67
C GLY A 142 -12.86 3.33 -17.27
N SER A 143 -13.25 2.23 -16.62
CA SER A 143 -13.67 2.28 -15.22
C SER A 143 -12.50 2.57 -14.29
N ILE A 144 -12.80 3.36 -13.25
CA ILE A 144 -11.83 3.80 -12.25
C ILE A 144 -12.44 3.56 -10.87
N ALA A 145 -11.76 2.75 -10.05
CA ALA A 145 -12.02 2.73 -8.61
C ALA A 145 -11.01 3.64 -7.93
N HIS A 146 -11.46 4.43 -6.95
CA HIS A 146 -10.63 5.39 -6.22
C HIS A 146 -10.93 5.32 -4.73
N GLN A 147 -9.88 5.37 -3.93
CA GLN A 147 -9.97 5.54 -2.50
C GLN A 147 -8.96 6.59 -2.05
N GLU A 148 -9.43 7.57 -1.28
CA GLU A 148 -8.62 8.57 -0.60
C GLU A 148 -8.51 8.22 0.88
N VAL A 149 -7.31 8.36 1.45
CA VAL A 149 -7.02 8.15 2.88
C VAL A 149 -6.25 9.34 3.41
N ASN A 150 -6.76 9.93 4.48
CA ASN A 150 -6.05 10.93 5.26
C ASN A 150 -5.23 10.24 6.36
N MET A 151 -3.90 10.30 6.24
CA MET A 151 -2.92 9.70 7.13
C MET A 151 -2.40 10.69 8.19
N SER A 152 -3.01 11.86 8.38
CA SER A 152 -2.51 12.89 9.31
C SER A 152 -2.53 12.45 10.78
N ASN A 153 -3.22 11.35 11.10
CA ASN A 153 -3.24 10.75 12.43
C ASN A 153 -2.52 9.38 12.46
N SER A 154 -1.56 9.17 11.56
CA SER A 154 -0.88 7.90 11.39
C SER A 154 0.53 7.85 11.97
N GLY A 155 1.07 8.99 12.43
CA GLY A 155 2.43 9.09 13.00
C GLY A 155 3.51 9.41 11.96
N TYR A 156 3.28 9.10 10.69
CA TYR A 156 4.25 9.34 9.62
C TYR A 156 4.69 10.80 9.46
N SER A 157 3.80 11.76 9.74
CA SER A 157 4.09 13.20 9.65
C SER A 157 5.11 13.67 10.70
N ASP A 158 5.32 12.91 11.77
CA ASP A 158 6.33 13.23 12.78
C ASP A 158 7.75 13.02 12.21
N GLY A 159 7.90 12.12 11.23
CA GLY A 159 9.20 11.70 10.67
C GLY A 159 10.01 10.83 11.62
N TYR A 160 9.41 10.43 12.74
CA TYR A 160 10.01 9.62 13.79
C TYR A 160 8.97 8.71 14.43
N TYR A 161 9.44 7.61 15.02
CA TYR A 161 8.63 6.71 15.84
C TYR A 161 9.46 6.20 17.03
N GLU A 162 8.80 5.79 18.11
CA GLU A 162 9.49 5.16 19.24
C GLU A 162 9.70 3.66 18.99
N LYS A 163 10.95 3.21 19.13
CA LYS A 163 11.33 1.80 19.12
C LYS A 163 12.25 1.52 20.29
N ASP A 164 11.86 0.57 21.14
CA ASP A 164 12.63 0.17 22.32
C ASP A 164 13.00 1.34 23.28
N GLY A 165 12.18 2.39 23.30
CA GLY A 165 12.40 3.61 24.11
C GLY A 165 13.37 4.62 23.49
N GLU A 166 13.74 4.44 22.21
CA GLU A 166 14.54 5.38 21.43
C GLU A 166 13.71 5.95 20.26
N GLU A 167 13.85 7.26 20.03
CA GLU A 167 13.29 7.93 18.87
C GLU A 167 14.10 7.52 17.62
N THR A 168 13.42 6.91 16.66
CA THR A 168 14.02 6.39 15.41
C THR A 168 13.43 7.15 14.24
N GLU A 169 14.27 7.51 13.26
CA GLU A 169 13.81 8.13 12.01
C GLU A 169 12.85 7.20 11.26
N ASP A 170 11.72 7.76 10.83
CA ASP A 170 10.78 7.08 9.92
C ASP A 170 10.99 7.58 8.49
N TYR A 171 10.94 6.66 7.54
CA TYR A 171 11.29 6.88 6.13
C TYR A 171 10.67 5.78 5.27
N MET A 172 10.54 6.04 3.97
CA MET A 172 9.95 5.14 2.99
C MET A 172 10.92 4.75 1.88
#